data_AF-A0A920AJF6-F1
#
_entry.id   AF-A0A920AJF6-F1
#
_cell.length_a   1.000
_cell.length_b   1.000
_cell.length_c   1.000
_cell.angle_alpha   90.00
_cell.angle_beta   90.00
_cell.angle_gamma   90.00
#
_symmetry.space_group_name_H-M   'P 1'
#
loop_
_entity.id
_entity.type
_entity.pdbx_description
1 polymer ?
#
loop_
_entity_poly.entity_id
_entity_poly.type
_entity_poly.pdbx_seq_one_letter_code
_entity_poly.pdbx_strand_id
1 'polypeptide(L)' 'MYKFPHGVEELEGIANRTDFDIGSHTRHQKDFKIESKVIENEHSVTKLAIQNKKIMSGLYLL' A
#
# COMPACT_ATOMS: atom_id res chain seq x y z
N MET A 1 -19.43 -4.83 15.43
CA MET A 1 -20.76 -4.20 15.32
C MET A 1 -21.16 -3.65 16.68
N TYR A 2 -21.47 -2.36 16.76
CA TYR A 2 -21.88 -1.70 18.00
C TYR A 2 -23.39 -1.76 18.17
N LYS A 3 -23.85 -1.88 19.41
CA LYS A 3 -25.27 -1.97 19.73
C LYS A 3 -25.80 -0.61 20.17
N PHE A 4 -26.40 0.12 19.24
CA PHE A 4 -27.15 1.32 19.52
C PHE A 4 -28.55 0.98 20.07
N PRO A 5 -29.23 1.95 20.72
CA PRO A 5 -30.59 1.75 21.21
C PRO A 5 -31.60 1.30 20.14
N HIS A 6 -31.37 1.64 18.86
CA HIS A 6 -32.24 1.27 17.74
C HIS A 6 -31.80 -0.01 16.99
N GLY A 7 -30.60 -0.55 17.25
CA GLY A 7 -30.09 -1.65 16.46
C GLY A 7 -28.59 -1.89 16.58
N VAL A 8 -28.12 -2.92 15.87
CA VAL A 8 -26.70 -3.27 15.78
C VAL A 8 -26.16 -2.74 14.46
N GLU A 9 -25.13 -1.88 14.50
CA GLU A 9 -24.60 -1.18 13.32
C GLU A 9 -23.06 -1.18 13.27
N GLU A 10 -22.50 -0.75 12.14
CA GLU A 10 -21.05 -0.59 11.94
C GLU A 10 -20.58 0.69 12.59
N LEU A 11 -19.63 0.54 13.53
CA LEU A 11 -19.02 1.67 14.19
C LEU A 11 -17.78 2.14 13.42
N GLU A 12 -16.98 1.18 12.96
CA GLU A 12 -15.75 1.40 12.22
C GLU A 12 -15.35 0.11 11.48
N GLY A 13 -14.87 0.26 10.25
CA GLY A 13 -14.36 -0.83 9.42
C GLY A 13 -12.85 -0.75 9.31
N ILE A 14 -12.14 -1.71 9.92
CA ILE A 14 -10.69 -1.85 9.76
C ILE A 14 -10.44 -3.00 8.78
N ALA A 15 -9.88 -2.67 7.61
CA ALA A 15 -9.59 -3.64 6.56
C ALA A 15 -8.08 -3.69 6.25
N ASN A 16 -7.53 -4.90 6.19
CA ASN A 16 -6.21 -5.12 5.62
C ASN A 16 -6.35 -5.36 4.11
N ARG A 17 -5.97 -4.37 3.31
CA ARG A 17 -6.08 -4.41 1.84
C ARG A 17 -4.76 -4.80 1.16
N THR A 18 -3.76 -5.21 1.93
CA THR A 18 -2.44 -5.63 1.42
C THR A 18 -1.85 -4.57 0.47
N ASP A 19 -1.36 -4.97 -0.70
CA ASP A 19 -0.81 -4.09 -1.72
C ASP A 19 -1.81 -3.74 -2.83
N PHE A 20 -3.10 -4.08 -2.69
CA PHE A 20 -4.11 -3.91 -3.75
C PHE A 20 -4.26 -2.47 -4.21
N ASP A 21 -4.37 -1.52 -3.28
CA ASP A 21 -4.57 -0.11 -3.61
C ASP A 21 -3.36 0.47 -4.36
N ILE A 22 -2.18 0.33 -3.76
CA ILE A 22 -0.94 0.84 -4.34
C ILE A 22 -0.58 0.11 -5.64
N GLY A 23 -0.85 -1.19 -5.70
CA GLY A 23 -0.65 -2.04 -6.85
C GLY A 23 -1.57 -1.67 -8.01
N SER A 24 -2.84 -1.34 -7.74
CA SER A 24 -3.80 -0.92 -8.77
C SER A 24 -3.52 0.48 -9.33
N HIS A 25 -2.79 1.32 -8.61
CA HIS A 25 -2.51 2.71 -8.99
C HIS A 25 -1.08 2.96 -9.48
N THR A 26 -0.17 1.99 -9.40
CA THR A 26 1.21 2.16 -9.86
C THR A 26 1.42 1.78 -11.33
N ARG A 27 2.33 2.49 -12.02
CA ARG A 27 2.79 2.12 -13.37
C ARG A 27 3.81 0.97 -13.32
N HIS A 28 3.85 0.15 -14.37
CA HIS A 28 4.75 -0.99 -14.52
C HIS A 28 4.57 -2.02 -13.40
N GLN A 29 3.32 -2.42 -13.14
CA GLN A 29 2.94 -3.37 -12.08
C GLN A 29 3.74 -4.68 -12.13
N LYS A 30 4.12 -5.14 -13.34
CA LYS A 30 4.94 -6.34 -13.57
C LYS A 30 6.36 -6.26 -12.99
N ASP A 31 6.87 -5.05 -12.76
CA ASP A 31 8.18 -4.83 -12.13
C ASP A 31 8.13 -5.02 -10.60
N PHE A 32 6.92 -5.07 -10.03
CA PHE A 32 6.69 -5.25 -8.61
C PHE A 32 6.16 -6.66 -8.33
N LYS A 33 6.49 -7.21 -7.17
CA LYS A 33 5.93 -8.47 -6.68
C LYS A 33 4.61 -8.19 -5.97
N ILE A 34 3.60 -7.77 -6.72
CA ILE A 34 2.26 -7.51 -6.18
C ILE A 34 1.61 -8.87 -5.88
N GLU A 35 1.24 -9.10 -4.62
CA GLU A 35 0.62 -10.36 -4.17
C GLU A 35 -0.90 -10.37 -4.39
N SER A 36 -1.54 -9.20 -4.26
CA SER A 36 -2.98 -9.07 -4.50
C SER A 36 -3.33 -9.15 -5.98
N LYS A 37 -4.54 -9.63 -6.26
CA LYS A 37 -5.11 -9.63 -7.62
C LYS A 37 -5.52 -8.22 -8.00
N VAL A 38 -4.72 -7.54 -8.81
CA VAL A 38 -4.97 -6.20 -9.34
C VAL A 38 -5.26 -6.23 -10.85
N ILE A 39 -6.02 -5.24 -11.33
CA ILE A 39 -6.25 -5.06 -12.77
C ILE A 39 -5.04 -4.32 -13.36
N GLU A 40 -4.63 -4.69 -14.58
CA GLU A 40 -3.55 -4.00 -15.28
C GLU A 40 -3.96 -2.55 -15.58
N ASN A 41 -3.10 -1.61 -15.20
CA ASN A 41 -3.34 -0.18 -15.32
C ASN A 41 -2.27 0.44 -16.24
N GLU A 42 -2.59 0.54 -17.53
CA GLU A 42 -1.72 1.15 -18.54
C GLU A 42 -1.71 2.69 -18.50
N HIS A 43 -2.70 3.29 -17.83
CA HIS A 43 -2.87 4.75 -17.78
C HIS A 43 -2.08 5.42 -16.65
N SER A 44 -1.57 4.65 -15.69
CA SER A 44 -0.75 5.22 -14.62
C SER A 44 0.54 5.80 -15.21
N VAL A 45 0.78 7.08 -14.95
CA VAL A 45 1.98 7.79 -15.43
C VAL A 45 3.12 7.75 -14.42
N THR A 46 2.83 7.35 -13.18
CA THR A 46 3.76 7.44 -12.05
C THR A 46 4.10 6.04 -11.53
N LYS A 47 5.39 5.73 -11.45
CA LYS A 47 5.89 4.51 -10.81
C LYS A 47 5.98 4.73 -9.31
N LEU A 48 5.56 3.75 -8.51
CA LEU A 48 5.69 3.81 -7.06
C LEU A 48 7.18 3.87 -6.71
N ALA A 49 7.58 4.90 -5.95
CA ALA A 49 8.95 5.09 -5.54
C ALA A 49 9.02 5.08 -4.01
N ILE A 50 9.83 4.18 -3.44
CA ILE A 50 10.16 4.18 -2.02
C ILE A 50 11.49 4.93 -1.87
N GLN A 51 11.49 6.06 -1.16
CA GLN A 51 12.73 6.74 -0.81
C GLN A 51 13.44 5.97 0.32
N ASN A 52 14.44 5.17 -0.03
CA ASN A 52 15.29 4.54 0.97
C ASN A 52 16.34 5.55 1.47
N LYS A 53 16.05 6.24 2.58
CA LYS A 53 17.03 7.04 3.31
C LYS A 53 17.93 6.11 4.13
N LYS A 54 18.83 5.38 3.48
CA LYS A 54 19.88 4.64 4.21
C LYS A 54 20.91 5.65 4.70
N ILE A 55 20.88 6.00 5.98
CA ILE A 55 21.94 6.78 6.64
C ILE A 55 23.19 5.89 6.66
N MET A 56 24.24 6.29 5.96
CA MET A 56 25.56 5.66 6.07
C MET A 56 26.18 6.00 7.44
N SER A 57 25.89 5.21 8.47
CA SER A 57 26.69 5.17 9.69
C SER A 57 27.89 4.25 9.45
N GLY A 58 28.93 4.74 8.78
CA GLY A 58 30.07 3.87 8.45
C GLY A 58 31.25 4.53 7.77
N LEU A 59 31.58 5.77 8.12
CA LEU A 59 32.85 6.37 7.75
C LEU A 59 33.42 7.14 8.94
N TYR A 60 33.94 6.41 9.93
CA TYR A 60 35.01 6.92 10.78
C TYR A 60 36.27 6.17 10.37
N LEU A 61 37.10 6.86 9.60
CA LEU A 61 38.48 6.48 9.31
C LEU A 61 39.23 6.29 10.65
N LEU A 62 39.84 5.13 10.82
CA LEU A 62 41.13 4.99 11.50
C LEU A 62 42.20 4.89 10.41
#